data_AF-A0A0V7Z074-F1
#
_entry.id   AF-A0A0V7Z074-F1
#
_cell.length_a   1.000
_cell.length_b   1.000
_cell.length_c   1.000
_cell.angle_alpha   90.00
_cell.angle_beta   90.00
_cell.angle_gamma   90.00
#
_symmetry.space_group_name_H-M   'P 1'
#
loop_
_entity.id
_entity.type
_entity.pdbx_description
1 polymer ?
#
loop_
_entity_poly.entity_id
_entity_poly.type
_entity_poly.pdbx_seq_one_letter_code
_entity_poly.pdbx_strand_id
1 'polypeptide(L)' 'MMYGEVGRLADEAIRLSIRQAENAALLAVAVQYAWLDLYLESYRVTGAAMHAKLGQQARTRRLIQRGVSPIIAAQELHIV' A
#
# COMPACT_ATOMS: atom_id res chain seq x y z
N MET A 1 -30.72 33.33 35.44
CA MET A 1 -30.40 33.19 34.00
C MET A 1 -29.13 32.35 33.76
N MET A 2 -28.07 32.51 34.54
CA MET A 2 -26.78 31.79 34.36
C MET A 2 -26.86 30.24 34.39
N TYR A 3 -27.71 29.63 35.22
CA TYR A 3 -27.81 28.16 35.31
C TYR A 3 -28.33 27.47 34.04
N GLY A 4 -29.19 28.14 33.26
CA GLY A 4 -29.73 27.57 32.02
C GLY A 4 -28.72 27.57 30.87
N GLU A 5 -27.85 28.57 30.82
CA GLU A 5 -26.79 28.66 29.80
C GLU A 5 -25.68 27.64 30.04
N VAL A 6 -25.32 27.38 31.29
CA VAL A 6 -24.34 26.32 31.64
C VAL A 6 -24.85 24.94 31.21
N GLY A 7 -26.14 24.65 31.42
CA GLY A 7 -26.75 23.40 30.94
C GLY A 7 -26.73 23.27 29.41
N ARG A 8 -27.07 24.35 28.69
CA ARG A 8 -27.00 24.38 27.22
C ARG A 8 -25.57 24.17 26.70
N LEU A 9 -24.59 24.81 27.30
CA LEU A 9 -23.18 24.69 26.90
C LEU A 9 -22.63 23.28 27.18
N ALA A 10 -23.03 22.64 28.27
CA ALA A 10 -22.65 21.26 28.57
C ALA A 10 -23.23 20.28 27.54
N ASP A 11 -24.50 20.44 27.18
CA ASP A 11 -25.15 19.59 26.16
C ASP A 11 -24.50 19.78 24.77
N GLU A 12 -24.22 21.02 24.38
CA GLU A 12 -23.53 21.34 23.13
C GLU A 12 -22.10 20.76 23.10
N ALA A 13 -21.38 20.82 24.23
CA ALA A 13 -20.05 20.24 24.37
C ALA A 13 -20.06 18.71 24.24
N ILE A 14 -21.07 18.04 24.82
CA ILE A 14 -21.26 16.59 24.67
C ILE A 14 -21.57 16.23 23.21
N ARG A 15 -22.47 16.97 22.57
CA ARG A 15 -22.82 16.74 21.16
C ARG A 15 -21.62 16.94 20.23
N LEU A 16 -20.80 17.95 20.49
CA LEU A 16 -19.56 18.19 19.75
C LEU A 16 -18.53 17.09 19.98
N SER A 17 -18.37 16.63 21.22
CA SER A 17 -17.40 15.57 21.55
C SER A 17 -17.79 14.24 20.90
N ILE A 18 -19.09 13.92 20.85
CA ILE A 18 -19.59 12.74 20.13
C ILE A 18 -19.25 12.83 18.64
N ARG A 19 -19.58 13.97 17.98
CA ARG A 19 -19.24 14.17 16.56
C ARG A 19 -17.73 14.10 16.31
N GLN A 20 -16.93 14.62 17.23
CA GLN A 20 -15.47 14.55 17.12
C GLN A 20 -14.97 13.10 17.25
N ALA A 21 -15.55 12.32 18.15
CA ALA A 21 -15.24 10.90 18.29
C ALA A 21 -15.64 10.10 17.04
N GLU A 22 -16.81 10.37 16.45
CA GLU A 22 -17.25 9.77 15.19
C GLU A 22 -16.27 10.08 14.05
N ASN A 23 -15.88 11.35 13.90
CA ASN A 23 -14.91 11.75 12.87
C ASN A 23 -13.53 11.12 13.10
N ALA A 24 -13.08 11.02 14.34
CA ALA A 24 -11.82 10.35 14.68
C ALA A 24 -11.86 8.86 14.35
N ALA A 25 -12.98 8.18 14.62
CA ALA A 25 -13.18 6.78 14.26
C ALA A 25 -13.17 6.58 12.74
N LEU A 26 -13.89 7.43 11.99
CA LEU A 26 -13.88 7.40 10.53
C LEU A 26 -12.49 7.64 9.95
N LEU A 27 -11.74 8.61 10.50
CA LEU A 27 -10.37 8.87 10.09
C LEU A 27 -9.46 7.67 10.36
N ALA A 28 -9.56 7.07 11.55
CA ALA A 28 -8.78 5.88 11.90
C ALA A 28 -9.05 4.74 10.91
N VAL A 29 -10.32 4.48 10.58
CA VAL A 29 -10.70 3.46 9.60
C VAL A 29 -10.15 3.80 8.22
N ALA A 30 -10.26 5.05 7.75
CA ALA A 30 -9.71 5.48 6.47
C ALA A 30 -8.19 5.28 6.40
N VAL A 31 -7.46 5.61 7.47
CA VAL A 31 -6.01 5.40 7.57
C VAL A 31 -5.67 3.91 7.51
N GLN A 32 -6.42 3.04 8.20
CA GLN A 32 -6.19 1.59 8.15
C GLN A 32 -6.38 1.04 6.74
N TYR A 33 -7.43 1.48 6.02
CA TYR A 33 -7.65 1.07 4.63
C TYR A 33 -6.54 1.58 3.70
N ALA A 34 -6.15 2.84 3.82
CA ALA A 34 -5.07 3.40 3.00
C ALA A 34 -3.72 2.69 3.26
N TRP A 35 -3.44 2.34 4.52
CA TRP A 35 -2.25 1.57 4.89
C TRP A 35 -2.27 0.17 4.29
N LEU A 36 -3.41 -0.53 4.38
CA LEU A 36 -3.56 -1.86 3.81
C LEU A 36 -3.39 -1.85 2.29
N ASP A 37 -3.97 -0.88 1.60
CA ASP A 37 -3.86 -0.73 0.15
C ASP A 37 -2.40 -0.50 -0.27
N LEU A 38 -1.69 0.40 0.42
CA LEU A 38 -0.26 0.64 0.18
C LEU A 38 0.59 -0.62 0.38
N TYR A 39 0.30 -1.38 1.44
CA TYR A 39 1.02 -2.63 1.74
C TYR A 39 0.76 -3.70 0.67
N LEU A 40 -0.50 -3.88 0.26
CA LEU A 40 -0.86 -4.84 -0.78
C LEU A 40 -0.29 -4.46 -2.15
N GLU A 41 -0.29 -3.17 -2.49
CA GLU A 41 0.29 -2.70 -3.73
C GLU A 41 1.81 -2.92 -3.74
N SER A 42 2.48 -2.59 -2.64
CA SER A 42 3.92 -2.88 -2.47
C SER A 42 4.21 -4.38 -2.64
N TYR A 43 3.36 -5.24 -2.09
CA TYR A 43 3.49 -6.69 -2.22
C TYR A 43 3.29 -7.15 -3.67
N ARG A 44 2.29 -6.62 -4.36
CA ARG A 44 2.02 -6.93 -5.78
C ARG A 44 3.15 -6.50 -6.69
N VAL A 45 3.64 -5.27 -6.55
CA VAL A 45 4.76 -4.74 -7.33
C VAL A 45 6.02 -5.57 -7.09
N THR A 46 6.33 -5.90 -5.84
CA THR A 46 7.48 -6.75 -5.50
C THR A 46 7.33 -8.15 -6.08
N GLY A 47 6.14 -8.75 -5.98
CA GLY A 47 5.84 -10.05 -6.56
C GLY A 47 5.98 -10.06 -8.09
N ALA A 48 5.48 -9.02 -8.78
CA ALA A 48 5.62 -8.87 -10.22
C ALA A 48 7.11 -8.73 -10.63
N ALA A 49 7.89 -7.93 -9.91
CA ALA A 49 9.32 -7.77 -10.15
C ALA A 49 10.09 -9.09 -9.96
N MET A 50 9.76 -9.86 -8.92
CA MET A 50 10.36 -11.17 -8.68
C MET A 50 9.99 -12.18 -9.77
N HIS A 51 8.72 -12.23 -10.19
CA HIS A 51 8.31 -13.10 -11.29
C HIS A 51 8.96 -12.72 -12.62
N ALA A 52 9.10 -11.42 -12.92
CA ALA A 52 9.81 -10.95 -14.09
C ALA A 52 11.27 -11.40 -14.08
N LYS A 53 11.97 -11.25 -12.94
CA LYS A 53 13.35 -11.70 -12.76
C LYS A 53 13.50 -13.22 -12.94
N LEU A 54 12.61 -14.02 -12.36
CA LEU A 54 12.62 -15.48 -12.51
C LEU A 54 12.35 -15.90 -13.96
N GLY A 55 11.40 -15.25 -14.63
CA GLY A 55 11.10 -15.47 -16.05
C GLY A 55 12.29 -15.13 -16.94
N GLN A 56 12.98 -14.03 -16.65
CA GLN A 56 14.20 -13.60 -17.34
C GLN A 56 15.32 -14.63 -17.16
N GLN A 57 15.60 -15.07 -15.92
CA GLN A 57 16.58 -16.11 -15.63
C GLN A 57 16.28 -17.43 -16.37
N ALA A 58 15.01 -17.84 -16.41
CA ALA A 58 14.61 -19.04 -17.14
C ALA A 58 14.85 -18.89 -18.65
N ARG A 59 14.60 -17.71 -19.23
CA ARG A 59 14.89 -17.41 -20.64
C ARG A 59 16.39 -17.42 -20.92
N THR A 60 17.20 -16.76 -20.09
CA THR A 60 18.67 -16.78 -20.23
C THR A 60 19.21 -18.21 -20.17
N ARG A 61 18.73 -19.02 -19.21
CA ARG A 61 19.11 -20.43 -19.09
C ARG A 61 18.79 -21.24 -20.34
N ARG A 62 17.61 -21.03 -20.95
CA ARG A 62 17.23 -21.70 -22.21
C ARG A 62 18.11 -21.28 -23.38
N LEU A 63 18.52 -20.01 -23.47
CA LEU A 63 19.44 -19.54 -24.51
C LEU A 63 20.82 -20.19 -24.36
N ILE A 64 21.35 -20.25 -23.13
CA ILE A 64 22.62 -20.91 -22.83
C ILE A 64 22.54 -22.41 -23.17
N GLN A 65 21.45 -23.09 -22.82
CA GLN A 65 21.23 -24.50 -23.17
C GLN A 65 21.18 -24.75 -24.68
N ARG A 66 20.80 -23.73 -25.48
CA ARG A 66 20.81 -23.79 -26.94
C ARG A 66 22.18 -23.42 -27.55
N GLY A 67 23.22 -23.25 -26.73
CA GLY A 67 24.58 -22.95 -27.17
C GLY A 67 24.89 -21.46 -27.34
N VAL A 68 23.99 -20.57 -26.93
CA VAL A 68 24.27 -19.11 -26.94
C VAL A 68 25.23 -18.78 -25.80
N SER A 69 26.30 -18.06 -26.11
CA SER A 69 27.26 -17.58 -25.10
C SER A 69 26.54 -16.79 -23.99
N PRO A 70 26.85 -17.02 -22.70
CA PRO A 70 26.18 -16.34 -21.58
C PRO A 70 26.21 -14.81 -21.67
N ILE A 71 27.30 -14.24 -22.20
CA ILE A 71 27.45 -12.79 -22.38
C ILE A 71 26.42 -12.27 -23.38
N ILE A 72 26.27 -12.96 -24.51
CA ILE A 72 25.32 -12.60 -25.58
C ILE A 72 23.88 -12.82 -25.09
N ALA A 73 23.62 -13.94 -24.40
CA ALA A 73 22.31 -14.24 -23.84
C ALA A 73 21.86 -13.20 -22.80
N ALA A 74 22.79 -12.64 -22.02
CA ALA A 74 22.49 -11.58 -21.06
C ALA A 74 22.25 -10.22 -21.75
N GLN A 75 22.97 -9.94 -22.84
CA GLN A 75 22.88 -8.70 -23.60
C GLN A 75 21.58 -8.61 -24.42
N GLU A 76 21.19 -9.71 -25.08
CA GLU A 76 19.90 -9.86 -25.80
C GLU A 76 18.69 -9.72 -24.87
N LEU A 77 18.84 -10.08 -23.59
CA LEU A 77 17.78 -9.96 -22.59
C LEU A 77 17.84 -8.64 -21.80
N HIS A 78 18.67 -7.68 -22.23
CA HIS A 78 18.89 -6.39 -21.58
C HIS A 78 19.14 -6.51 -20.06
N ILE A 79 20.01 -7.45 -19.65
CA ILE A 79 20.37 -7.68 -18.23
C ILE A 79 21.43 -6.67 -17.71
N VAL A 80 21.71 -5.59 -18.45
CA VAL A 80 22.70 -4.56 -18.06
C VAL A 80 22.08 -3.54 -17.12
#